data_AF-A0A439VTI2-F1
#
_entry.id   AF-A0A439VTI2-F1
#
_cell.length_a   1.000
_cell.length_b   1.000
_cell.length_c   1.000
_cell.angle_alpha   90.00
_cell.angle_beta   90.00
_cell.angle_gamma   90.00
#
_symmetry.space_group_name_H-M   'P 1'
#
loop_
_entity.id
_entity.type
_entity.pdbx_description
1 polymer ?
#
loop_
_entity_poly.entity_id
_entity_poly.type
_entity_poly.pdbx_seq_one_letter_code
_entity_poly.pdbx_strand_id
1 'polypeptide(L)'
;MVQSSMNIERVQTGVRLEKRLVKVLKALAEHRDMSLGDLIEGIVLHAFEGQTPFSPATLETINQLKRIYGLELGAADSHRLAEGEEGR
;
A
#
# COMPACT_ATOMS: atom_id res chain seq x y z
N MET A 1 -26.18 -9.53 3.48
CA MET A 1 -25.81 -9.48 2.05
C MET A 1 -24.75 -10.55 1.84
N VAL A 2 -25.03 -11.56 1.01
CA VAL A 2 -24.02 -12.59 0.69
C VAL A 2 -22.97 -11.90 -0.16
N GLN A 3 -21.73 -11.83 0.32
CA GLN A 3 -20.60 -11.47 -0.52
C GLN A 3 -20.46 -12.58 -1.56
N SER A 4 -20.73 -12.29 -2.82
CA SER A 4 -20.40 -13.20 -3.92
C SER A 4 -18.89 -13.30 -4.02
N SER A 5 -18.32 -14.44 -3.62
CA SER A 5 -16.91 -14.72 -3.82
C SER A 5 -16.64 -14.96 -5.30
N MET A 6 -15.91 -14.07 -5.96
CA MET A 6 -15.35 -14.34 -7.29
C MET A 6 -14.15 -15.28 -7.14
N ASN A 7 -14.14 -16.37 -7.91
CA ASN A 7 -12.97 -17.24 -8.01
C ASN A 7 -11.84 -16.49 -8.71
N ILE A 8 -10.68 -16.41 -8.07
CA ILE A 8 -9.46 -15.82 -8.63
C ILE A 8 -8.26 -16.71 -8.35
N GLU A 9 -7.24 -16.58 -9.19
CA GLU A 9 -5.92 -17.18 -8.97
C GLU A 9 -5.00 -16.14 -8.34
N ARG A 10 -4.18 -16.57 -7.36
CA ARG A 10 -3.18 -15.71 -6.71
C ARG A 10 -1.78 -16.25 -6.99
N VAL A 11 -0.86 -15.35 -7.31
CA VAL A 11 0.56 -15.67 -7.50
C VAL A 11 1.39 -14.94 -6.45
N GLN A 12 2.35 -15.65 -5.86
CA GLN A 12 3.29 -15.04 -4.92
C GLN A 12 4.29 -14.16 -5.68
N THR A 13 4.52 -12.95 -5.19
CA THR A 13 5.43 -11.99 -5.82
C THR A 13 6.73 -11.86 -5.03
N GLY A 14 7.86 -11.73 -5.74
CA GLY A 14 9.20 -11.54 -5.15
C GLY A 14 9.68 -10.09 -5.21
N VAL A 15 8.77 -9.11 -5.22
CA VAL A 15 9.12 -7.70 -5.43
C VAL A 15 9.84 -7.09 -4.23
N ARG A 16 10.82 -6.22 -4.51
CA ARG A 16 11.47 -5.37 -3.52
C ARG A 16 10.75 -4.01 -3.49
N LEU A 17 10.45 -3.52 -2.30
CA LEU A 17 9.77 -2.25 -2.06
C LEU A 17 10.51 -1.48 -0.97
N GLU A 18 10.35 -0.15 -0.96
CA GLU A 18 10.96 0.69 0.06
C GLU A 18 10.48 0.27 1.46
N LYS A 19 11.42 0.16 2.40
CA LYS A 19 11.22 -0.41 3.74
C LYS A 19 10.13 0.30 4.54
N ARG A 20 10.12 1.63 4.57
CA ARG A 20 9.16 2.42 5.36
C ARG A 20 7.78 2.39 4.71
N LEU A 21 7.69 2.40 3.39
CA LEU A 21 6.45 2.22 2.64
C LEU A 21 5.80 0.86 2.98
N VAL A 22 6.57 -0.23 3.01
CA VAL A 22 6.05 -1.54 3.42
C VAL A 22 5.53 -1.52 4.86
N LYS A 23 6.20 -0.82 5.78
CA LYS A 23 5.72 -0.69 7.16
C LYS A 23 4.39 0.06 7.24
N VAL A 24 4.24 1.17 6.50
CA VAL A 24 2.99 1.93 6.42
C VAL A 24 1.87 1.06 5.84
N LEU A 25 2.12 0.35 4.74
CA LEU A 25 1.13 -0.53 4.11
C LEU A 25 0.67 -1.65 5.04
N LYS A 26 1.61 -2.34 5.71
CA LYS A 26 1.29 -3.41 6.66
C LYS A 26 0.48 -2.91 7.85
N ALA A 27 0.87 -1.77 8.43
CA ALA A 27 0.14 -1.18 9.55
C ALA A 27 -1.26 -0.70 9.15
N LEU A 28 -1.43 -0.17 7.93
CA LEU A 28 -2.73 0.22 7.42
C LEU A 28 -3.64 -0.99 7.16
N ALA A 29 -3.09 -2.07 6.60
CA ALA A 29 -3.82 -3.31 6.36
C ALA A 29 -4.34 -3.91 7.69
N GLU A 30 -3.47 -3.95 8.71
CA GLU A 30 -3.84 -4.37 10.07
C GLU A 30 -4.93 -3.48 10.67
N HIS A 31 -4.80 -2.15 10.58
CA HIS A 31 -5.81 -1.20 11.07
C HIS A 31 -7.19 -1.38 10.39
N ARG A 32 -7.23 -2.01 9.20
CA ARG A 32 -8.45 -2.20 8.42
C ARG A 32 -8.91 -3.65 8.37
N ASP A 33 -8.33 -4.52 9.21
CA ASP A 33 -8.67 -5.93 9.32
C ASP A 33 -8.64 -6.65 7.95
N MET A 34 -7.65 -6.32 7.12
CA MET A 34 -7.48 -6.89 5.77
C MET A 34 -6.05 -7.35 5.52
N SER A 35 -5.86 -8.23 4.54
CA SER A 35 -4.52 -8.64 4.15
C SER A 35 -3.78 -7.53 3.40
N LEU A 36 -2.44 -7.57 3.41
CA LEU A 36 -1.63 -6.67 2.59
C LEU A 36 -1.95 -6.85 1.09
N GLY A 37 -2.26 -8.07 0.66
CA GLY A 37 -2.67 -8.37 -0.71
C GLY A 37 -3.96 -7.65 -1.09
N ASP A 38 -5.01 -7.79 -0.26
CA ASP A 38 -6.30 -7.14 -0.51
C ASP A 38 -6.17 -5.61 -0.54
N LEU A 39 -5.35 -5.05 0.35
CA LEU A 39 -5.05 -3.61 0.36
C LEU A 39 -4.38 -3.17 -0.95
N ILE A 40 -3.34 -3.89 -1.39
CA ILE A 40 -2.60 -3.55 -2.62
C ILE A 40 -3.51 -3.69 -3.84
N GLU A 41 -4.24 -4.79 -3.97
CA GLU A 41 -5.18 -5.03 -5.07
C GLU A 41 -6.24 -3.93 -5.11
N GLY A 42 -6.82 -3.56 -3.95
CA GLY A 42 -7.77 -2.47 -3.84
C GLY A 42 -7.20 -1.12 -4.31
N ILE A 43 -5.99 -0.75 -3.88
CA ILE A 43 -5.32 0.48 -4.32
C ILE A 43 -5.12 0.47 -5.84
N VAL A 44 -4.63 -0.64 -6.39
CA VAL A 44 -4.33 -0.78 -7.82
C VAL A 44 -5.60 -0.69 -8.67
N LEU A 45 -6.69 -1.34 -8.27
CA LEU A 45 -7.97 -1.28 -8.98
C LEU A 45 -8.52 0.14 -9.04
N HIS A 46 -8.54 0.87 -7.92
CA HIS A 46 -8.97 2.27 -7.90
C HIS A 46 -8.05 3.14 -8.77
N ALA A 47 -6.73 2.92 -8.72
CA ALA A 47 -5.77 3.67 -9.53
C ALA A 47 -5.96 3.41 -11.04
N PHE A 48 -6.24 2.17 -11.46
CA PHE A 48 -6.57 1.83 -12.83
C PHE A 48 -7.85 2.52 -13.32
N GLU A 49 -8.82 2.74 -12.43
CA GLU A 49 -10.06 3.48 -12.72
C GLU A 49 -9.91 5.01 -12.56
N GLY A 50 -8.71 5.51 -12.21
CA GLY A 50 -8.47 6.94 -11.96
C GLY A 50 -9.17 7.49 -10.72
N GLN A 51 -9.57 6.62 -9.80
CA GLN A 51 -10.26 6.98 -8.55
C GLN A 51 -9.30 7.15 -7.38
N THR A 52 -9.77 7.84 -6.34
CA THR A 52 -9.03 7.98 -5.08
C THR A 52 -9.27 6.75 -4.18
N PRO A 53 -8.24 5.95 -3.84
CA PRO A 53 -8.42 4.69 -3.10
C PRO A 53 -8.79 4.88 -1.62
N PHE A 54 -8.66 6.09 -1.08
CA PHE A 54 -8.75 6.36 0.35
C PHE A 54 -9.66 7.54 0.64
N SER A 55 -10.54 7.38 1.64
CA SER A 55 -11.32 8.47 2.19
C SER A 55 -10.45 9.44 3.00
N PRO A 56 -10.94 10.66 3.29
CA PRO A 56 -10.20 11.63 4.12
C PRO A 56 -9.76 11.06 5.48
N ALA A 57 -10.63 10.29 6.15
CA ALA A 57 -10.30 9.64 7.42
C ALA A 57 -9.18 8.59 7.27
N THR A 58 -9.19 7.81 6.18
CA THR A 58 -8.10 6.87 5.89
C THR A 58 -6.79 7.59 5.60
N LEU A 59 -6.83 8.71 4.88
CA LEU A 59 -5.64 9.52 4.61
C LEU A 59 -5.04 10.11 5.89
N GLU A 60 -5.87 10.48 6.87
CA GLU A 60 -5.39 10.90 8.18
C GLU A 60 -4.62 9.79 8.90
N THR A 61 -5.18 8.57 8.95
CA THR A 61 -4.48 7.38 9.48
C THR A 61 -3.16 7.15 8.76
N ILE A 62 -3.15 7.20 7.43
CA ILE A 62 -1.93 7.06 6.63
C ILE A 62 -0.89 8.12 7.04
N ASN A 63 -1.28 9.37 7.19
CA ASN A 63 -0.37 10.45 7.59
C ASN A 63 0.19 10.26 9.01
N GLN A 64 -0.58 9.68 9.94
CA GLN A 64 -0.08 9.29 11.25
C GLN A 64 0.97 8.17 11.14
N LEU A 65 0.68 7.11 10.37
CA LEU A 65 1.59 5.99 10.14
C LEU A 65 2.88 6.44 9.43
N LYS A 66 2.78 7.33 8.43
CA LYS A 66 3.94 7.94 7.77
C LYS A 66 4.86 8.62 8.78
N ARG A 67 4.30 9.41 9.71
CA ARG A 67 5.07 10.06 10.79
C ARG A 67 5.73 9.04 11.72
N ILE A 68 4.99 8.00 12.15
CA ILE A 68 5.53 6.94 13.02
C ILE A 68 6.73 6.23 12.38
N TYR A 69 6.66 5.93 11.09
CA TYR A 69 7.71 5.19 10.38
C TYR A 69 8.73 6.09 9.66
N GLY A 70 8.57 7.41 9.73
CA GLY A 70 9.42 8.39 9.03
C GLY A 70 9.37 8.29 7.51
N LEU A 71 8.22 7.97 6.92
CA LEU A 71 8.06 7.92 5.47
C LEU A 71 7.79 9.33 4.92
N GLU A 72 8.80 9.95 4.33
CA GLU A 72 8.69 11.28 3.70
C GLU A 72 8.33 11.22 2.21
N LEU A 73 8.44 10.03 1.59
CA LEU A 73 8.18 9.86 0.16
C LEU A 73 6.74 10.25 -0.22
N GLY A 74 6.62 10.86 -1.39
CA GLY A 74 5.36 11.18 -2.06
C GLY A 74 5.30 10.66 -3.49
N ALA A 75 4.19 10.92 -4.18
CA ALA A 75 3.99 10.49 -5.56
C ALA A 75 5.04 11.09 -6.54
N ALA A 76 5.56 12.29 -6.25
CA ALA A 76 6.57 12.96 -7.06
C ALA A 76 7.95 12.26 -7.04
N ASP A 77 8.18 11.37 -6.06
CA ASP A 77 9.41 10.57 -5.94
C ASP A 77 9.30 9.24 -6.69
N SER A 78 8.11 8.90 -7.21
CA SER A 78 7.89 7.67 -7.97
C SER A 78 8.87 7.59 -9.14
N HIS A 79 9.42 6.38 -9.35
CA HIS A 79 10.41 6.08 -10.41
C HIS A 79 11.77 6.77 -10.26
N ARG A 80 12.00 7.50 -9.17
CA ARG A 80 13.26 8.22 -8.90
C ARG A 80 14.07 7.62 -7.75
N LEU A 81 13.55 6.56 -7.13
CA LEU A 81 14.22 5.86 -6.04
C LEU A 81 15.43 5.08 -6.59
N ALA A 82 16.54 5.17 -5.89
CA ALA A 82 17.75 4.40 -6.15
C ALA A 82 18.13 3.62 -4.89
N GLU A 83 18.67 2.41 -5.09
CA GLU A 83 19.19 1.59 -4.00
C GLU A 83 20.49 2.21 -3.46
N GLY A 84 20.58 2.38 -2.14
CA GLY A 84 21.85 2.68 -1.46
C GLY A 84 22.75 1.44 -1.41
N GLU A 85 24.03 1.62 -1.09
CA GLU A 85 25.02 0.51 -1.06
C GLU A 85 24.65 -0.64 -0.10
N GLU A 86 23.87 -0.35 0.96
CA GLU A 86 23.35 -1.35 1.91
C GLU A 86 22.14 -2.15 1.38
N GLY A 87 21.59 -1.78 0.23
CA GLY A 87 20.37 -2.34 -0.35
C GLY A 87 20.59 -3.37 -1.46
N ARG A 88 21.81 -3.85 -1.71
CA ARG A 88 22.07 -4.94 -2.67
C ARG A 88 21.94 -6.31 -2.04
#